data_AF-A0A1J4MQ18-F1
#
_entry.id   AF-A0A1J4MQ18-F1
#
_cell.length_a   1.000
_cell.length_b   1.000
_cell.length_c   1.000
_cell.angle_alpha   90.00
_cell.angle_beta   90.00
_cell.angle_gamma   90.00
#
_symmetry.space_group_name_H-M   'P 1'
#
loop_
_entity.id
_entity.type
_entity.pdbx_description
1 polymer ?
#
loop_
_entity_poly.entity_id
_entity_poly.type
_entity_poly.pdbx_seq_one_letter_code
_entity_poly.pdbx_strand_id
1 'polypeptide(L)'
;MENNILLDKLSDKDKEEVLNKLSELEIQDSMNTYNGLVQRCFNECITILRSKNLDNNEKTCVNSCVAKFMNFSRRIGLHFAEKSQST
;
A
#
# COMPACT_ATOMS: atom_id res chain seq x y z
N MET A 1 15.78 9.42 7.95
CA MET A 1 16.44 8.66 6.87
C MET A 1 17.48 7.71 7.46
N GLU A 2 17.04 6.81 8.34
CA GLU A 2 17.95 5.90 9.08
C GLU A 2 17.60 4.44 8.82
N ASN A 3 17.49 4.04 7.55
CA ASN A 3 17.38 2.63 7.18
C ASN A 3 18.61 2.13 6.41
N ASN A 4 19.78 2.76 6.60
CA ASN A 4 21.02 2.38 5.89
C ASN A 4 22.15 1.88 6.81
N ILE A 5 21.98 1.88 8.14
CA ILE A 5 23.04 1.51 9.10
C ILE A 5 23.18 -0.03 9.25
N LEU A 6 22.15 -0.80 8.92
CA LEU A 6 22.16 -2.27 9.07
C LEU A 6 22.80 -2.98 7.87
N LEU A 7 22.65 -2.44 6.66
CA LEU A 7 23.20 -3.00 5.42
C LEU A 7 24.73 -2.90 5.36
N ASP A 8 25.31 -1.82 5.89
CA ASP A 8 26.77 -1.58 5.85
C ASP A 8 27.57 -2.52 6.77
N LYS A 9 26.93 -3.18 7.73
CA LYS A 9 27.57 -4.13 8.66
C LYS A 9 27.56 -5.58 8.19
N LEU A 10 26.91 -5.87 7.06
CA LEU A 10 26.76 -7.22 6.51
C LEU A 10 27.92 -7.60 5.56
N SER A 11 28.15 -8.89 5.38
CA SER A 11 29.03 -9.39 4.31
C SER A 11 28.43 -9.03 2.95
N ASP A 12 29.25 -8.82 1.92
CA ASP A 12 28.74 -8.46 0.58
C ASP A 12 27.79 -9.52 0.01
N LYS A 13 27.99 -10.79 0.37
CA LYS A 13 27.06 -11.88 0.03
C LYS A 13 25.70 -11.73 0.73
N ASP A 14 25.71 -11.36 2.01
CA ASP A 14 24.48 -11.18 2.80
C ASP A 14 23.71 -9.94 2.35
N LYS A 15 24.41 -8.88 1.92
CA LYS A 15 23.78 -7.68 1.34
C LYS A 15 22.97 -8.02 0.10
N GLU A 16 23.55 -8.82 -0.81
CA GLU A 16 22.87 -9.26 -2.04
C GLU A 16 21.61 -10.08 -1.71
N GLU A 17 21.71 -11.01 -0.76
CA GLU A 17 20.56 -11.81 -0.31
C GLU A 17 19.45 -10.94 0.31
N VAL A 18 19.83 -9.98 1.16
CA VAL A 18 18.88 -9.05 1.78
C VAL A 18 18.19 -8.19 0.73
N LEU A 19 18.92 -7.65 -0.25
CA LEU A 19 18.33 -6.82 -1.32
C LEU A 19 17.34 -7.62 -2.18
N ASN A 20 17.70 -8.86 -2.54
CA ASN A 20 16.79 -9.75 -3.26
C ASN A 20 15.53 -10.03 -2.45
N LYS A 21 15.68 -10.28 -1.14
CA LYS A 21 14.51 -10.52 -0.27
C LYS A 21 13.65 -9.28 -0.10
N LEU A 22 14.25 -8.09 0.00
CA LEU A 22 13.52 -6.82 0.08
C LEU A 22 12.66 -6.60 -1.16
N SER A 23 13.20 -6.84 -2.36
CA SER A 23 12.43 -6.70 -3.60
C SER A 23 11.23 -7.66 -3.65
N GLU A 24 11.40 -8.91 -3.20
CA GLU A 24 10.29 -9.86 -3.09
C GLU A 24 9.19 -9.35 -2.13
N LEU A 25 9.60 -8.81 -0.98
CA LEU A 25 8.68 -8.26 0.01
C LEU A 25 7.95 -7.00 -0.50
N GLU A 26 8.62 -6.13 -1.26
CA GLU A 26 7.98 -4.96 -1.89
C GLU A 26 6.85 -5.37 -2.84
N ILE A 27 7.07 -6.41 -3.67
CA ILE A 27 6.03 -6.93 -4.56
C ILE A 27 4.87 -7.50 -3.75
N GLN A 28 5.17 -8.28 -2.71
CA GLN A 28 4.15 -8.87 -1.85
C GLN A 28 3.30 -7.80 -1.15
N ASP A 29 3.93 -6.76 -0.61
CA ASP A 29 3.24 -5.66 0.06
C ASP A 29 2.36 -4.85 -0.91
N SER A 30 2.87 -4.61 -2.12
CA SER A 30 2.10 -3.98 -3.21
C SER A 30 0.83 -4.77 -3.54
N MET A 31 0.94 -6.10 -3.66
CA MET A 31 -0.21 -6.97 -3.94
C MET A 31 -1.22 -7.00 -2.79
N ASN A 32 -0.74 -7.05 -1.55
CA ASN A 32 -1.61 -6.99 -0.36
C ASN A 32 -2.38 -5.67 -0.31
N THR A 33 -1.69 -4.55 -0.57
CA THR A 33 -2.29 -3.22 -0.63
C THR A 33 -3.33 -3.14 -1.74
N TYR A 34 -3.02 -3.66 -2.93
CA TYR A 34 -3.95 -3.69 -4.05
C TYR A 34 -5.22 -4.49 -3.73
N ASN A 35 -5.06 -5.73 -3.24
CA ASN A 35 -6.19 -6.60 -2.92
C ASN A 35 -7.07 -6.01 -1.80
N GLY A 36 -6.44 -5.46 -0.76
CA GLY A 36 -7.15 -4.78 0.33
C GLY A 36 -7.92 -3.55 -0.16
N LEU A 37 -7.34 -2.77 -1.08
CA LEU A 37 -8.01 -1.61 -1.67
C LEU A 37 -9.21 -2.01 -2.51
N VAL A 38 -9.06 -3.04 -3.35
CA VAL A 38 -10.17 -3.57 -4.17
C VAL A 38 -11.32 -4.02 -3.27
N GLN A 39 -11.03 -4.83 -2.24
CA GLN A 39 -12.05 -5.30 -1.29
C GLN A 39 -12.74 -4.13 -0.58
N ARG A 40 -11.98 -3.13 -0.11
CA ARG A 40 -12.54 -1.96 0.56
C ARG A 40 -13.47 -1.18 -0.35
N CYS A 41 -13.01 -0.80 -1.54
CA CYS A 41 -13.83 0.01 -2.43
C CYS A 41 -15.04 -0.75 -2.96
N PHE A 42 -14.95 -2.07 -3.13
CA PHE A 42 -16.11 -2.90 -3.43
C PHE A 42 -17.15 -2.84 -2.30
N ASN A 43 -16.75 -3.09 -1.06
CA ASN A 43 -17.65 -3.10 0.10
C ASN A 43 -18.32 -1.73 0.36
N GLU A 44 -17.61 -0.63 0.11
CA GLU A 44 -18.13 0.73 0.36
C GLU A 44 -19.02 1.24 -0.77
N CYS A 45 -18.68 0.93 -2.03
CA CYS A 45 -19.34 1.51 -3.19
C CYS A 45 -20.40 0.61 -3.84
N ILE A 46 -20.24 -0.72 -3.76
CA ILE A 46 -21.10 -1.67 -4.45
C ILE A 46 -22.07 -2.28 -3.44
N THR A 47 -23.11 -1.51 -3.10
CA THR A 47 -24.06 -1.87 -2.03
C THR A 47 -25.23 -2.73 -2.52
N ILE A 48 -25.54 -2.70 -3.82
CA ILE A 48 -26.70 -3.39 -4.39
C ILE A 48 -26.34 -4.07 -5.71
N LEU A 49 -26.36 -5.40 -5.73
CA LEU A 49 -26.02 -6.21 -6.90
C LEU A 49 -27.23 -6.48 -7.80
N ARG A 50 -27.69 -5.46 -8.54
CA ARG A 50 -28.81 -5.58 -9.51
C ARG A 50 -28.38 -5.96 -10.93
N SER A 51 -27.10 -5.78 -11.27
CA SER A 51 -26.55 -5.97 -12.61
C SER A 51 -25.14 -6.52 -12.53
N LYS A 52 -24.67 -7.15 -13.62
CA LYS A 52 -23.27 -7.58 -13.77
C LYS A 52 -22.33 -6.40 -14.04
N ASN A 53 -22.86 -5.28 -14.50
CA ASN A 53 -22.09 -4.10 -14.86
C ASN A 53 -22.25 -3.03 -13.79
N LEU A 54 -21.14 -2.34 -13.50
CA LEU A 54 -21.16 -1.16 -12.65
C LEU A 54 -21.91 -0.01 -13.34
N ASP A 55 -22.80 0.63 -12.61
CA ASP A 55 -23.42 1.87 -13.05
C ASP A 55 -22.47 3.08 -12.90
N ASN A 56 -22.92 4.26 -13.34
CA ASN A 56 -22.08 5.46 -13.31
C ASN A 56 -21.82 5.98 -11.89
N ASN A 57 -22.74 5.78 -10.96
CA ASN A 57 -22.58 6.19 -9.56
C ASN A 57 -21.55 5.30 -8.87
N GLU A 58 -21.64 3.98 -9.08
CA GLU A 58 -20.70 2.99 -8.57
C GLU A 58 -19.28 3.24 -9.10
N LYS A 59 -19.13 3.47 -10.41
CA LYS A 59 -17.83 3.83 -11.02
C LYS A 59 -17.24 5.10 -10.42
N THR A 60 -18.06 6.15 -10.25
CA THR A 60 -17.62 7.42 -9.66
C THR A 60 -17.22 7.26 -8.20
N CYS A 61 -17.96 6.45 -7.43
CA CYS A 61 -17.63 6.11 -6.05
C CYS A 61 -16.30 5.36 -5.98
N VAL A 62 -16.10 4.31 -6.78
CA VAL A 62 -14.85 3.52 -6.78
C VAL A 62 -13.63 4.39 -7.11
N ASN A 63 -13.72 5.24 -8.14
CA ASN A 63 -12.65 6.19 -8.47
C ASN A 63 -12.32 7.12 -7.29
N SER A 64 -13.36 7.65 -6.64
CA SER A 64 -13.19 8.52 -5.47
C SER A 64 -12.62 7.77 -4.27
N CYS A 65 -13.03 6.51 -4.05
CA CYS A 65 -12.55 5.65 -2.98
C CYS A 65 -11.04 5.37 -3.14
N VAL A 66 -10.61 4.96 -4.33
CA VAL A 66 -9.20 4.71 -4.64
C VAL A 66 -8.37 5.98 -4.43
N ALA A 67 -8.79 7.12 -4.98
CA ALA A 67 -8.07 8.38 -4.82
C ALA A 67 -7.98 8.82 -3.35
N LYS A 68 -9.08 8.69 -2.58
CA LYS A 68 -9.09 9.00 -1.14
C LYS A 68 -8.16 8.08 -0.37
N PHE A 69 -8.19 6.79 -0.64
CA PHE A 69 -7.32 5.82 0.05
C PHE A 69 -5.85 6.13 -0.20
N MET A 70 -5.43 6.31 -1.45
CA MET A 70 -4.01 6.56 -1.76
C MET A 70 -3.51 7.86 -1.12
N ASN A 71 -4.33 8.92 -1.16
CA ASN A 71 -4.00 10.18 -0.49
C ASN A 71 -3.92 10.03 1.04
N PHE A 72 -4.85 9.27 1.62
CA PHE A 72 -4.86 8.97 3.04
C PHE A 72 -3.63 8.16 3.45
N SER A 73 -3.34 7.06 2.78
CA SER A 73 -2.20 6.18 3.05
C SER A 73 -0.87 6.94 2.97
N ARG A 74 -0.70 7.82 1.95
CA ARG A 74 0.47 8.70 1.86
C ARG A 74 0.57 9.63 3.07
N ARG A 75 -0.53 10.28 3.46
CA ARG A 75 -0.54 11.23 4.57
C ARG A 75 -0.26 10.55 5.92
N ILE A 76 -0.84 9.38 6.15
CA ILE A 76 -0.56 8.57 7.34
C ILE A 76 0.90 8.12 7.34
N GLY A 77 1.45 7.70 6.20
CA GLY A 77 2.86 7.32 6.09
C GLY A 77 3.81 8.45 6.48
N LEU A 78 3.54 9.69 6.03
CA LEU A 78 4.32 10.86 6.44
C LEU A 78 4.25 11.10 7.96
N HIS A 79 3.05 11.12 8.52
CA HIS A 79 2.87 11.32 9.97
C HIS A 79 3.46 10.19 10.81
N PHE A 80 3.43 8.96 10.32
CA PHE A 80 4.06 7.82 10.98
C PHE A 80 5.58 8.00 11.01
N ALA A 81 6.19 8.37 9.87
CA ALA A 81 7.63 8.61 9.78
C ALA A 81 8.09 9.80 10.65
N GLU A 82 7.27 10.85 10.79
CA GLU A 82 7.51 11.97 11.72
C GLU A 82 7.53 11.48 13.18
N LYS A 83 6.54 10.68 13.59
CA LYS A 83 6.43 10.19 14.97
C LYS A 83 7.48 9.13 15.32
N SER A 84 7.84 8.26 14.38
CA SER A 84 8.83 7.21 14.59
C SER A 84 10.26 7.75 14.76
N GLN A 85 10.53 8.98 14.30
CA GLN A 85 11.81 9.68 14.50
C GLN A 85 11.84 10.49 15.80
N SER A 86 10.68 10.73 16.42
CA SER A 86 10.56 11.53 17.64
C SER A 86 10.58 10.67 18.92
N THR A 87 10.72 9.35 18.78
CA THR A 87 10.86 8.36 19.88
C THR A 87 12.22 7.72 19.77
#